data_AF-A0A2M7F9J5-F1
#
_entry.id   AF-A0A2M7F9J5-F1
#
_cell.length_a   1.000
_cell.length_b   1.000
_cell.length_c   1.000
_cell.angle_alpha   90.00
_cell.angle_beta   90.00
_cell.angle_gamma   90.00
#
_symmetry.space_group_name_H-M   'P 1'
#
loop_
_entity.id
_entity.type
_entity.pdbx_description
1 polymer ?
#
loop_
_entity_poly.entity_id
_entity_poly.type
_entity_poly.pdbx_seq_one_letter_code
_entity_poly.pdbx_strand_id
1 'polypeptide(L)'
;MDKQEPIMISALNHYLYCPRRCALVHIEQVWDENIYTMRGQDAHENVHEDSSHSLAGVRYERALPIWSKRLHLVGKADLVEFHGEIPYPVEYKSGRHKTFQNDYVQLCAQAVCLEDMLGVKVEKGALYWHGSRERKEVVFTDELRRRVEDVAAEVHAMIAEKRLPPPANDGRCEDCSLKDSCMPGAIANKGMIKKAEMELFIMPHRTEE
;
A
#
# COMPACT_ATOMS: atom_id res chain seq x y z
N MET A 1 11.45 -18.45 -20.23
CA MET A 1 10.64 -17.26 -19.96
C MET A 1 10.72 -17.03 -18.47
N ASP A 2 11.43 -15.97 -18.07
CA ASP A 2 11.45 -15.55 -16.68
C ASP A 2 10.01 -15.22 -16.28
N LYS A 3 9.39 -16.06 -15.44
CA LYS A 3 8.04 -15.81 -14.93
C LYS A 3 8.21 -14.83 -13.78
N GLN A 4 8.15 -13.55 -14.10
CA GLN A 4 8.06 -12.53 -13.07
C GLN A 4 6.83 -12.81 -12.19
N GLU A 5 7.06 -13.03 -10.89
CA GLU A 5 5.96 -13.30 -9.96
C GLU A 5 5.09 -12.06 -9.80
N PRO A 6 3.76 -12.21 -9.69
CA PRO A 6 2.88 -11.07 -9.51
C PRO A 6 3.07 -10.44 -8.13
N ILE A 7 3.05 -9.11 -8.09
CA ILE A 7 3.11 -8.34 -6.85
C ILE A 7 1.73 -7.77 -6.50
N MET A 8 1.50 -7.53 -5.22
CA MET A 8 0.24 -6.94 -4.76
C MET A 8 0.12 -5.48 -5.20
N ILE A 9 -1.06 -5.04 -5.63
CA ILE A 9 -1.34 -3.62 -5.93
C ILE A 9 -1.02 -2.71 -4.72
N SER A 10 -1.25 -3.20 -3.51
CA SER A 10 -0.90 -2.49 -2.27
C SER A 10 0.61 -2.26 -2.11
N ALA A 11 1.47 -3.04 -2.77
CA ALA A 11 2.92 -2.85 -2.75
C ALA A 11 3.35 -1.52 -3.38
N LEU A 12 2.66 -1.06 -4.43
CA LEU A 12 2.90 0.24 -5.05
C LEU A 12 2.60 1.37 -4.07
N ASN A 13 1.47 1.26 -3.34
CA ASN A 13 1.12 2.21 -2.28
C ASN A 13 2.18 2.23 -1.18
N HIS A 14 2.55 1.04 -0.67
CA HIS A 14 3.53 0.89 0.40
C HIS A 14 4.88 1.47 -0.01
N TYR A 15 5.31 1.22 -1.25
CA TYR A 15 6.61 1.66 -1.75
C TYR A 15 6.67 3.19 -1.86
N LEU A 16 5.65 3.81 -2.45
CA LEU A 16 5.56 5.27 -2.54
C LEU A 16 5.47 5.95 -1.17
N TYR A 17 4.81 5.30 -0.21
CA TYR A 17 4.81 5.78 1.17
C TYR A 17 6.19 5.64 1.82
N CYS A 18 6.80 4.46 1.76
CA CYS A 18 8.15 4.20 2.27
C CYS A 18 8.69 2.87 1.67
N PRO A 19 9.78 2.91 0.88
CA PRO A 19 10.37 1.69 0.30
C PRO A 19 10.73 0.63 1.35
N ARG A 20 11.19 1.04 2.55
CA ARG A 20 11.42 0.12 3.66
C ARG A 20 10.14 -0.53 4.16
N ARG A 21 9.03 0.21 4.27
CA ARG A 21 7.73 -0.36 4.65
C ARG A 21 7.29 -1.41 3.63
N CYS A 22 7.46 -1.12 2.34
CA CYS A 22 7.16 -2.08 1.28
C CYS A 22 8.00 -3.36 1.41
N ALA A 23 9.31 -3.23 1.60
CA ALA A 23 10.18 -4.38 1.82
C ALA A 23 9.81 -5.18 3.08
N LEU A 24 9.52 -4.52 4.21
CA LEU A 24 9.10 -5.21 5.43
C LEU A 24 7.82 -6.02 5.22
N VAL A 25 6.81 -5.47 4.52
CA VAL A 25 5.55 -6.19 4.24
C VAL A 25 5.75 -7.32 3.24
N HIS A 26 6.38 -7.03 2.10
CA HIS A 26 6.34 -7.92 0.92
C HIS A 26 7.55 -8.84 0.78
N ILE A 27 8.68 -8.51 1.41
CA ILE A 27 9.88 -9.36 1.43
C ILE A 27 9.98 -10.09 2.77
N GLU A 28 9.95 -9.34 3.88
CA GLU A 28 10.14 -9.89 5.23
C GLU A 28 8.84 -10.45 5.85
N GLN A 29 7.70 -10.29 5.17
CA GLN A 29 6.38 -10.76 5.63
C GLN A 29 6.01 -10.25 7.03
N VAL A 30 6.45 -9.03 7.36
CA VAL A 30 6.14 -8.36 8.62
C VAL A 30 4.76 -7.71 8.51
N TRP A 31 3.83 -8.26 9.28
CA TRP A 31 2.50 -7.72 9.48
C TRP A 31 2.32 -7.46 10.97
N ASP A 32 2.51 -6.21 11.41
CA ASP A 32 2.00 -5.83 12.73
C ASP A 32 0.47 -5.84 12.61
N GLU A 33 -0.19 -6.61 13.48
CA GLU A 33 -1.65 -6.57 13.67
C GLU A 33 -2.03 -5.17 14.12
N ASN A 34 -2.17 -4.29 13.13
CA ASN A 34 -2.46 -2.91 13.41
C ASN A 34 -3.92 -2.85 13.89
N ILE A 35 -4.19 -2.04 14.91
CA ILE A 35 -5.55 -1.76 15.41
C ILE A 35 -6.47 -1.17 14.29
N TYR A 36 -5.86 -0.77 13.17
CA TYR A 36 -6.53 -0.38 11.93
C TYR A 36 -7.05 -1.54 11.10
N THR A 37 -6.57 -2.77 11.29
CA THR A 37 -7.15 -3.97 10.68
C THR A 37 -8.53 -4.23 11.26
N MET A 38 -8.76 -3.99 12.57
CA MET A 38 -10.10 -4.08 13.17
C MET A 38 -11.05 -2.95 12.73
N ARG A 39 -10.59 -1.70 12.59
CA ARG A 39 -11.45 -0.59 12.08
C ARG A 39 -11.64 -0.60 10.57
N GLY A 40 -10.63 -1.06 9.83
CA GLY A 40 -10.74 -1.38 8.43
C GLY A 40 -11.70 -2.54 8.24
N GLN A 41 -11.59 -3.59 9.05
CA GLN A 41 -12.55 -4.71 9.09
C GLN A 41 -13.94 -4.22 9.49
N ASP A 42 -14.17 -3.36 10.49
CA ASP A 42 -15.51 -2.82 10.77
C ASP A 42 -16.09 -2.00 9.58
N ALA A 43 -15.24 -1.26 8.86
CA ALA A 43 -15.63 -0.57 7.63
C ALA A 43 -15.85 -1.52 6.46
N HIS A 44 -15.13 -2.64 6.41
CA HIS A 44 -15.27 -3.73 5.44
C HIS A 44 -16.35 -4.75 5.84
N GLU A 45 -16.78 -4.83 7.10
CA GLU A 45 -17.75 -5.80 7.61
C GLU A 45 -19.14 -5.42 7.13
N ASN A 46 -19.38 -4.13 6.89
CA ASN A 46 -20.54 -3.63 6.13
C ASN A 46 -20.35 -3.72 4.59
N VAL A 47 -19.21 -4.24 4.13
CA VAL A 47 -18.83 -4.47 2.72
C VAL A 47 -18.72 -5.99 2.42
N HIS A 48 -18.81 -6.86 3.44
CA HIS A 48 -18.68 -8.31 3.32
C HIS A 48 -20.01 -9.05 3.10
N GLU A 49 -21.11 -8.34 2.84
CA GLU A 49 -22.28 -8.97 2.20
C GLU A 49 -21.96 -9.22 0.72
N ASP A 50 -21.63 -10.47 0.39
CA ASP A 50 -21.43 -11.07 -0.95
C ASP A 50 -22.68 -10.92 -1.85
N SER A 51 -23.03 -9.68 -2.15
CA SER A 51 -24.28 -9.36 -2.80
C SER A 51 -24.03 -8.31 -3.87
N SER A 52 -23.90 -8.80 -5.09
CA SER A 52 -24.08 -7.99 -6.28
C SER A 52 -25.47 -7.36 -6.19
N HIS A 53 -25.55 -6.12 -5.72
CA HIS A 53 -26.79 -5.37 -5.66
C HIS A 53 -26.82 -4.42 -6.85
N SER A 54 -27.98 -4.36 -7.53
CA SER A 54 -28.24 -3.36 -8.55
C SER A 54 -29.13 -2.27 -7.94
N LEU A 55 -28.63 -1.05 -7.81
CA LEU A 55 -29.42 0.10 -7.39
C LEU A 55 -29.38 1.15 -8.50
N ALA A 56 -30.55 1.65 -8.91
CA ALA A 56 -30.69 2.67 -9.94
C ALA A 56 -29.93 2.36 -11.27
N GLY A 57 -29.78 1.08 -11.62
CA GLY A 57 -29.09 0.65 -12.85
C GLY A 57 -27.57 0.52 -12.74
N VAL A 58 -26.98 0.73 -11.55
CA VAL A 58 -25.56 0.50 -11.27
C VAL A 58 -25.40 -0.82 -10.54
N ARG A 59 -24.52 -1.70 -11.05
CA ARG A 59 -24.15 -2.95 -10.38
C ARG A 59 -22.94 -2.73 -9.50
N TYR A 60 -23.01 -3.16 -8.25
CA TYR A 60 -21.92 -3.01 -7.29
C TYR A 60 -21.25 -4.36 -7.05
N GLU A 61 -19.94 -4.45 -7.30
CA GLU A 61 -19.12 -5.62 -6.97
C GLU A 61 -18.17 -5.24 -5.85
N ARG A 62 -18.36 -5.85 -4.69
CA ARG A 62 -17.48 -5.64 -3.54
C ARG A 62 -16.37 -6.67 -3.58
N ALA A 63 -15.23 -6.33 -3.00
CA ALA A 63 -14.18 -7.31 -2.77
C ALA A 63 -13.69 -8.02 -4.06
N LEU A 64 -13.78 -7.35 -5.22
CA LEU A 64 -13.54 -7.95 -6.53
C LEU A 64 -12.04 -8.27 -6.71
N PRO A 65 -11.66 -9.55 -6.92
CA PRO A 65 -10.29 -9.89 -7.28
C PRO A 65 -9.94 -9.31 -8.66
N ILE A 66 -8.78 -8.68 -8.75
CA ILE A 66 -8.33 -8.01 -9.97
C ILE A 66 -6.86 -8.29 -10.27
N TRP A 67 -6.48 -8.29 -11.55
CA TRP A 67 -5.11 -8.54 -11.97
C TRP A 67 -4.75 -7.86 -13.30
N SER A 68 -3.46 -7.59 -13.49
CA SER A 68 -2.87 -7.18 -14.77
C SER A 68 -1.76 -8.17 -15.12
N LYS A 69 -1.90 -8.85 -16.25
CA LYS A 69 -0.84 -9.74 -16.76
C LYS A 69 0.36 -8.95 -17.26
N ARG A 70 0.12 -7.78 -17.86
CA ARG A 70 1.16 -6.94 -18.45
C ARG A 70 2.08 -6.32 -17.39
N LEU A 71 1.52 -5.88 -16.27
CA LEU A 71 2.27 -5.27 -15.17
C LEU A 71 2.63 -6.26 -14.05
N HIS A 72 2.22 -7.53 -14.18
CA HIS A 72 2.35 -8.55 -13.14
C HIS A 72 1.81 -8.04 -11.78
N LEU A 73 0.59 -7.48 -11.80
CA LEU A 73 -0.10 -6.98 -10.61
C LEU A 73 -1.28 -7.89 -10.27
N VAL A 74 -1.51 -8.09 -8.98
CA VAL A 74 -2.69 -8.77 -8.43
C VAL A 74 -3.21 -8.01 -7.22
N GLY A 75 -4.51 -8.12 -6.95
CA GLY A 75 -5.08 -7.53 -5.75
C GLY A 75 -6.58 -7.67 -5.68
N LYS A 76 -7.18 -6.82 -4.86
CA LYS A 76 -8.60 -6.79 -4.58
C LYS A 76 -9.05 -5.33 -4.61
N ALA A 77 -10.12 -5.04 -5.34
CA ALA A 77 -10.80 -3.76 -5.27
C ALA A 77 -11.86 -3.83 -4.17
N ASP A 78 -11.92 -2.81 -3.31
CA ASP A 78 -12.90 -2.76 -2.22
C ASP A 78 -14.33 -2.73 -2.76
N LEU A 79 -14.55 -1.87 -3.75
CA LEU A 79 -15.80 -1.74 -4.47
C LEU A 79 -15.53 -1.34 -5.93
N VAL A 80 -16.28 -1.94 -6.85
CA VAL A 80 -16.34 -1.51 -8.25
C VAL A 80 -17.80 -1.25 -8.59
N GLU A 81 -18.10 -0.01 -8.97
CA GLU A 81 -19.40 0.37 -9.50
C GLU A 81 -19.39 0.14 -11.03
N PHE A 82 -20.27 -0.70 -11.54
CA PHE A 82 -20.44 -0.94 -12.96
C PHE A 82 -21.58 -0.08 -13.49
N HIS A 83 -21.22 0.92 -14.29
CA HIS A 83 -22.14 1.80 -15.00
C HIS A 83 -22.33 1.25 -16.42
N GLY A 84 -23.21 0.24 -16.54
CA GLY A 84 -23.24 -0.64 -17.71
C GLY A 84 -21.98 -1.53 -17.72
N GLU A 85 -21.23 -1.49 -18.81
CA GLU A 85 -19.97 -2.25 -18.96
C GLU A 85 -18.74 -1.49 -18.42
N ILE A 86 -18.88 -0.22 -18.03
CA ILE A 86 -17.75 0.61 -17.60
C ILE A 86 -17.57 0.45 -16.09
N PRO A 87 -16.45 -0.14 -15.61
CA PRO A 87 -16.17 -0.24 -14.20
C PRO A 87 -15.64 1.08 -13.66
N TYR A 88 -16.01 1.40 -12.43
CA TYR A 88 -15.57 2.58 -11.69
C TYR A 88 -15.07 2.11 -10.32
N PRO A 89 -13.75 2.00 -10.11
CA PRO A 89 -13.20 1.54 -8.84
C PRO A 89 -13.38 2.61 -7.75
N VAL A 90 -13.74 2.14 -6.55
CA VAL A 90 -13.89 2.95 -5.33
C VAL A 90 -13.05 2.32 -4.22
N GLU A 91 -12.00 3.01 -3.80
CA GLU A 91 -11.09 2.59 -2.74
C GLU A 91 -11.48 3.25 -1.42
N TYR A 92 -11.67 2.44 -0.38
CA TYR A 92 -12.10 2.89 0.93
C TYR A 92 -10.91 3.16 1.86
N LYS A 93 -10.93 4.32 2.51
CA LYS A 93 -9.91 4.73 3.48
C LYS A 93 -10.54 4.94 4.86
N SER A 94 -9.98 4.29 5.86
CA SER A 94 -10.43 4.37 7.25
C SER A 94 -10.05 5.70 7.93
N GLY A 95 -9.00 6.39 7.45
CA GLY A 95 -8.50 7.65 8.00
C GLY A 95 -9.14 8.92 7.41
N ARG A 96 -8.69 10.09 7.87
CA ARG A 96 -8.92 11.37 7.18
C ARG A 96 -8.02 11.50 5.95
N HIS A 97 -8.41 12.34 5.00
CA HIS A 97 -7.60 12.68 3.83
C HIS A 97 -6.18 13.08 4.25
N LYS A 98 -5.17 12.29 3.83
CA LYS A 98 -3.75 12.60 4.03
C LYS A 98 -3.17 13.17 2.73
N THR A 99 -2.09 13.92 2.85
CA THR A 99 -1.46 14.63 1.72
C THR A 99 -0.78 13.70 0.72
N PHE A 100 -0.44 12.46 1.11
CA PHE A 100 0.31 11.56 0.23
C PHE A 100 -0.55 11.07 -0.94
N GLN A 101 -0.02 11.23 -2.15
CA GLN A 101 -0.70 10.86 -3.41
C GLN A 101 -0.52 9.38 -3.79
N ASN A 102 0.10 8.57 -2.92
CA ASN A 102 0.29 7.13 -3.12
C ASN A 102 -1.04 6.38 -3.35
N ASP A 103 -2.13 6.86 -2.74
CA ASP A 103 -3.48 6.31 -2.93
C ASP A 103 -3.98 6.46 -4.38
N TYR A 104 -3.53 7.49 -5.11
CA TYR A 104 -3.96 7.72 -6.49
C TYR A 104 -3.31 6.68 -7.41
N VAL A 105 -2.04 6.36 -7.15
CA VAL A 105 -1.32 5.31 -7.89
C VAL A 105 -1.95 3.96 -7.62
N GLN A 106 -2.31 3.65 -6.37
CA GLN A 106 -3.00 2.40 -6.05
C GLN A 106 -4.35 2.29 -6.78
N LEU A 107 -5.18 3.33 -6.71
CA LEU A 107 -6.49 3.36 -7.37
C LEU A 107 -6.36 3.28 -8.90
N CYS A 108 -5.38 3.96 -9.49
CA CYS A 108 -5.10 3.87 -10.92
C CYS A 108 -4.59 2.47 -11.32
N ALA A 109 -3.77 1.82 -10.48
CA ALA A 109 -3.36 0.45 -10.71
C ALA A 109 -4.53 -0.53 -10.68
N GLN A 110 -5.53 -0.31 -9.80
CA GLN A 110 -6.77 -1.09 -9.83
C GLN A 110 -7.51 -0.90 -11.15
N ALA A 111 -7.60 0.34 -11.64
CA ALA A 111 -8.21 0.65 -12.93
C ALA A 111 -7.50 -0.07 -14.09
N VAL A 112 -6.16 -0.02 -14.14
CA VAL A 112 -5.38 -0.74 -15.16
C VAL A 112 -5.63 -2.25 -15.11
N CYS A 113 -5.77 -2.85 -13.92
CA CYS A 113 -6.13 -4.26 -13.80
C CYS A 113 -7.55 -4.55 -14.34
N LEU A 114 -8.52 -3.68 -14.03
CA LEU A 114 -9.88 -3.80 -14.56
C LEU A 114 -9.90 -3.67 -16.09
N GLU A 115 -9.11 -2.76 -16.67
CA GLU A 115 -8.95 -2.61 -18.11
C GLU A 115 -8.39 -3.88 -18.75
N ASP A 116 -7.32 -4.45 -18.18
CA ASP A 116 -6.70 -5.69 -18.67
C ASP A 116 -7.65 -6.90 -18.58
N MET A 117 -8.51 -6.95 -17.57
CA MET A 117 -9.47 -8.05 -17.37
C MET A 117 -10.68 -7.96 -18.29
N LEU A 118 -11.21 -6.75 -18.49
CA LEU A 118 -12.51 -6.52 -19.10
C LEU A 118 -12.42 -5.98 -20.53
N GLY A 119 -11.23 -5.52 -20.96
CA GLY A 119 -11.03 -4.96 -22.29
C GLY A 119 -11.72 -3.61 -22.51
N VAL A 120 -12.12 -2.92 -21.45
CA VAL A 120 -12.78 -1.61 -21.47
C VAL A 120 -11.89 -0.57 -20.81
N LYS A 121 -11.88 0.66 -21.33
CA LYS A 121 -11.09 1.76 -20.77
C LYS A 121 -11.76 2.31 -19.50
N VAL A 122 -10.97 2.53 -18.45
CA VAL A 122 -11.40 3.10 -17.18
C VAL A 122 -10.79 4.48 -17.04
N GLU A 123 -11.58 5.53 -17.15
CA GLU A 123 -11.04 6.90 -17.19
C GLU A 123 -10.87 7.54 -15.81
N LYS A 124 -11.60 7.02 -14.81
CA LYS A 124 -11.65 7.60 -13.47
C LYS A 124 -12.17 6.61 -12.43
N GLY A 125 -11.93 6.93 -11.17
CA GLY A 125 -12.44 6.22 -9.99
C GLY A 125 -12.57 7.18 -8.81
N ALA A 126 -12.83 6.65 -7.61
CA ALA A 126 -12.92 7.48 -6.42
C ALA A 126 -12.15 6.93 -5.22
N LEU A 127 -11.67 7.84 -4.39
CA LEU A 127 -11.29 7.58 -3.02
C LEU A 127 -12.45 7.97 -2.11
N TYR A 128 -12.77 7.12 -1.14
CA TYR A 128 -13.79 7.39 -0.13
C TYR A 128 -13.21 7.31 1.28
N TRP A 129 -13.25 8.40 2.04
CA TRP A 129 -12.78 8.42 3.43
C TRP A 129 -13.96 8.29 4.39
N HIS A 130 -14.04 7.18 5.14
CA HIS A 130 -15.12 6.96 6.10
C HIS A 130 -15.15 8.01 7.21
N GLY A 131 -13.97 8.43 7.70
CA GLY A 131 -13.87 9.38 8.81
C GLY A 131 -14.42 10.78 8.49
N SER A 132 -14.36 11.21 7.22
CA SER A 132 -14.91 12.49 6.76
C SER A 132 -16.17 12.35 5.90
N ARG A 133 -16.58 11.14 5.54
CA ARG A 133 -17.63 10.83 4.55
C ARG A 133 -17.40 11.56 3.22
N GLU A 134 -16.14 11.76 2.87
CA GLU A 134 -15.74 12.49 1.67
C GLU A 134 -15.45 11.52 0.54
N ARG A 135 -15.98 11.81 -0.65
CA ARG A 135 -15.68 11.09 -1.89
C ARG A 135 -14.94 12.03 -2.83
N LYS A 136 -13.76 11.62 -3.29
CA LYS A 136 -12.95 12.38 -4.23
C LYS A 136 -12.75 11.58 -5.50
N GLU A 137 -13.24 12.13 -6.61
CA GLU A 137 -13.00 11.57 -7.92
C GLU A 137 -11.55 11.82 -8.36
N VAL A 138 -10.93 10.80 -8.94
CA VAL A 138 -9.57 10.82 -9.48
C VAL A 138 -9.64 10.44 -10.95
N VAL A 139 -9.16 11.33 -11.81
CA VAL A 139 -9.03 11.07 -13.25
C VAL A 139 -7.70 10.37 -13.52
N PHE A 140 -7.71 9.28 -14.27
CA PHE A 140 -6.53 8.48 -14.59
C PHE A 140 -5.81 9.02 -15.82
N THR A 141 -5.06 10.11 -15.61
CA THR A 141 -4.25 10.75 -16.65
C THR A 141 -3.11 9.86 -17.13
N ASP A 142 -2.59 10.12 -18.32
CA ASP A 142 -1.43 9.41 -18.87
C ASP A 142 -0.18 9.54 -18.00
N GLU A 143 -0.05 10.63 -17.23
CA GLU A 143 1.02 10.82 -16.26
C GLU A 143 0.86 9.85 -15.07
N LEU A 144 -0.35 9.75 -14.51
CA LEU A 144 -0.62 8.84 -13.40
C LEU A 144 -0.46 7.37 -13.84
N ARG A 145 -0.86 7.05 -15.06
CA ARG A 145 -0.68 5.71 -15.67
C ARG A 145 0.81 5.38 -15.83
N ARG A 146 1.60 6.29 -16.39
CA ARG A 146 3.06 6.13 -16.44
C ARG A 146 3.66 5.94 -15.06
N ARG A 147 3.20 6.71 -14.07
CA ARG A 147 3.65 6.56 -12.69
C ARG A 147 3.34 5.18 -12.11
N VAL A 148 2.19 4.58 -12.43
CA VAL A 148 1.88 3.19 -12.05
C VAL A 148 2.88 2.22 -12.65
N GLU A 149 3.20 2.35 -13.94
CA GLU A 149 4.15 1.47 -14.64
C GLU A 149 5.56 1.59 -14.07
N ASP A 150 6.05 2.83 -13.86
CA ASP A 150 7.36 3.09 -13.27
C ASP A 150 7.48 2.49 -11.87
N VAL A 151 6.48 2.74 -11.01
CA VAL A 151 6.49 2.25 -9.63
C VAL A 151 6.37 0.74 -9.60
N ALA A 152 5.55 0.12 -10.46
CA ALA A 152 5.48 -1.33 -10.56
C ALA A 152 6.87 -1.92 -10.90
N ALA A 153 7.56 -1.35 -11.88
CA ALA A 153 8.91 -1.79 -12.25
C ALA A 153 9.91 -1.62 -11.09
N GLU A 154 9.89 -0.49 -10.37
CA GLU A 154 10.74 -0.25 -9.21
C GLU A 154 10.47 -1.24 -8.06
N VAL A 155 9.21 -1.54 -7.77
CA VAL A 155 8.82 -2.51 -6.72
C VAL A 155 9.26 -3.91 -7.12
N HIS A 156 9.03 -4.31 -8.36
CA HIS A 156 9.50 -5.60 -8.88
C HIS A 156 11.01 -5.77 -8.73
N ALA A 157 11.80 -4.76 -9.13
CA ALA A 157 13.24 -4.79 -8.99
C ALA A 157 13.66 -4.92 -7.51
N MET A 158 13.05 -4.13 -6.62
CA MET A 158 13.34 -4.20 -5.18
C MET A 158 13.05 -5.57 -4.57
N ILE A 159 11.93 -6.20 -4.95
CA ILE A 159 11.53 -7.53 -4.46
C ILE A 159 12.45 -8.61 -5.01
N ALA A 160 12.76 -8.57 -6.31
CA ALA A 160 13.67 -9.53 -6.96
C ALA A 160 15.07 -9.50 -6.33
N GLU A 161 15.57 -8.30 -6.00
CA GLU A 161 16.86 -8.12 -5.33
C GLU A 161 16.81 -8.43 -3.82
N LYS A 162 15.63 -8.67 -3.25
CA LYS A 162 15.37 -8.74 -1.80
C LYS A 162 16.00 -7.56 -1.06
N ARG A 163 15.93 -6.37 -1.67
CA ARG A 163 16.54 -5.17 -1.14
C ARG A 163 15.69 -4.63 0.00
N LEU A 164 16.29 -4.47 1.19
CA LEU A 164 15.68 -3.82 2.35
C LEU A 164 16.26 -2.40 2.53
N PRO A 165 15.57 -1.34 2.08
CA PRO A 165 16.04 0.02 2.22
C PRO A 165 16.20 0.45 3.69
N PRO A 166 17.11 1.41 3.98
CA PRO A 166 17.21 2.00 5.32
C PRO A 166 15.91 2.71 5.71
N PRO A 167 15.62 2.86 7.02
CA PRO A 167 14.44 3.58 7.47
C PRO A 167 14.50 5.05 7.06
N ALA A 168 13.36 5.60 6.64
CA ALA A 168 13.24 7.03 6.33
C ALA A 168 13.49 7.89 7.58
N ASN A 169 12.98 7.46 8.74
CA ASN A 169 13.10 8.15 10.03
C ASN A 169 12.73 9.65 9.96
N ASP A 170 11.65 9.95 9.24
CA ASP A 170 11.05 11.28 9.15
C ASP A 170 9.62 11.29 9.72
N GLY A 171 8.91 12.41 9.60
CA GLY A 171 7.56 12.57 10.15
C GLY A 171 6.54 11.53 9.67
N ARG A 172 6.78 10.85 8.53
CA ARG A 172 5.88 9.77 8.08
C ARG A 172 5.90 8.59 9.05
N CYS A 173 7.02 8.35 9.72
CA CYS A 173 7.18 7.21 10.62
C CYS A 173 6.24 7.26 11.83
N GLU A 174 5.76 8.43 12.23
CA GLU A 174 4.82 8.58 13.35
C GLU A 174 3.47 7.91 13.09
N ASP A 175 3.03 7.95 11.84
CA ASP A 175 1.77 7.39 11.36
C ASP A 175 1.92 5.99 10.74
N CYS A 176 3.15 5.44 10.71
CA CYS A 176 3.44 4.19 10.04
C CYS A 176 2.97 2.99 10.88
N SER A 177 2.17 2.12 10.27
CA SER A 177 1.68 0.88 10.89
C SER A 177 2.78 -0.06 11.38
N LEU A 178 3.96 0.03 10.79
CA LEU A 178 5.11 -0.81 11.12
C LEU A 178 6.15 -0.05 11.94
N LYS A 179 5.82 1.08 12.59
CA LYS A 179 6.80 1.87 13.34
C LYS A 179 7.52 1.04 14.39
N ASP A 180 6.77 0.20 15.11
CA ASP A 180 7.30 -0.59 16.22
C ASP A 180 8.17 -1.74 15.71
N SER A 181 7.75 -2.48 14.70
CA SER A 181 8.62 -3.49 14.05
C SER A 181 9.79 -2.89 13.27
N CYS A 182 9.64 -1.68 12.70
CA CYS A 182 10.69 -1.01 11.92
C CYS A 182 11.73 -0.33 12.81
N MET A 183 11.36 0.12 14.01
CA MET A 183 12.19 0.89 14.95
C MET A 183 13.09 1.95 14.26
N PRO A 184 12.51 2.89 13.47
CA PRO A 184 13.30 3.75 12.59
C PRO A 184 14.36 4.57 13.34
N GLY A 185 14.04 5.06 14.54
CA GLY A 185 15.00 5.81 15.37
C GLY A 185 16.18 4.98 15.88
N ALA A 186 15.98 3.69 16.21
CA ALA A 186 17.06 2.82 16.65
C ALA A 186 17.91 2.35 15.46
N ILE A 187 17.26 1.98 14.35
CA ILE A 187 17.94 1.45 13.17
C ILE A 187 18.66 2.54 12.37
N ALA A 188 18.12 3.77 12.31
CA ALA A 188 18.78 4.89 11.65
C ALA A 188 20.02 5.37 12.43
N ASN A 189 19.96 5.33 13.78
CA ASN A 189 21.01 5.87 14.65
C ASN A 189 22.04 4.81 15.10
N LYS A 190 22.43 3.87 14.22
CA LYS A 190 23.43 2.84 14.53
C LYS A 190 24.73 3.40 15.13
N GLY A 191 25.14 4.60 14.71
CA GLY A 191 26.34 5.26 15.25
C GLY A 191 26.20 5.68 16.72
N MET A 192 25.01 6.10 17.16
CA MET A 192 24.76 6.45 18.56
C MET A 192 24.67 5.20 19.44
N ILE A 193 24.05 4.13 18.95
CA ILE A 193 23.98 2.85 19.67
C ILE A 193 25.39 2.29 19.87
N LYS A 194 26.21 2.27 18.82
CA LYS A 194 27.59 1.79 18.92
C LYS A 194 28.44 2.61 19.90
N LYS A 195 28.20 3.93 19.99
CA LYS A 195 28.85 4.81 20.95
C LYS A 195 28.38 4.52 22.39
N ALA A 196 27.07 4.34 22.59
CA ALA A 196 26.51 3.98 23.89
C ALA A 196 26.97 2.58 24.36
N GLU A 197 27.06 1.60 23.46
CA GLU A 197 27.64 0.28 23.75
C GLU A 197 29.11 0.41 24.19
N MET A 198 29.92 1.20 23.46
CA MET A 198 31.31 1.44 23.85
C MET A 198 31.41 2.12 25.23
N GLU A 199 30.52 3.07 25.55
CA GLU A 199 30.54 3.77 26.84
C GLU A 199 30.01 2.91 28.01
N LEU A 200 29.03 2.03 27.77
CA LEU A 200 28.42 1.16 28.78
C LEU A 200 29.26 -0.09 29.10
N PHE A 201 30.05 -0.59 28.14
CA PHE A 201 30.84 -1.82 28.30
C PHE A 201 32.33 -1.59 28.61
N ILE A 202 32.79 -0.34 28.78
CA ILE A 202 34.08 -0.08 29.44
C ILE A 202 33.88 -0.30 30.94
N MET A 203 34.03 -1.55 31.39
CA MET A 203 34.28 -1.81 32.82
C MET A 203 35.61 -1.13 33.17
N PRO A 204 35.67 -0.27 34.21
CA PRO A 204 36.96 0.14 34.74
C PRO A 204 37.63 -1.14 35.24
N HIS A 205 38.77 -1.50 34.66
CA HIS A 205 39.67 -2.46 35.27
C HIS A 205 39.95 -1.94 36.69
N ARG A 206 39.39 -2.60 37.70
CA ARG A 206 39.84 -2.41 39.07
C ARG A 206 41.29 -2.88 39.10
N THR A 207 42.22 -1.94 39.09
CA THR A 207 43.56 -2.16 39.59
C THR A 207 43.42 -2.38 41.08
N GLU A 208 43.48 -3.65 41.50
CA GLU A 208 43.74 -4.02 42.89
C GLU A 208 45.22 -3.75 43.17
N GLU A 209 45.52 -2.66 43.89
CA GLU A 209 46.69 -2.52 44.77
C GLU A 209 46.33 -1.67 45.99
#